data_AF-A0AAU9UUC4-F1
#
_entry.id   AF-A0AAU9UUC4-F1
#
_cell.length_a   1.000
_cell.length_b   1.000
_cell.length_c   1.000
_cell.angle_alpha   90.00
_cell.angle_beta   90.00
_cell.angle_gamma   90.00
#
_symmetry.space_group_name_H-M   'P 1'
#
loop_
_entity.id
_entity.type
_entity.pdbx_description
1 polymer ?
#
loop_
_entity_poly.entity_id
_entity_poly.type
_entity_poly.pdbx_seq_one_letter_code
_entity_poly.pdbx_strand_id
1 'polypeptide(L)'
;MSDIDWLYDHLKTRRSKGEKDIPFLHTLLEGAHIEMPENETIKRNPDLEARCVKLRAQQEAREYRKMTKSVDNVRMRFPEDSISYQLKQLNRQLIAIGQFIISIFAGFLFGFRGVEWMVGNLDFGFRLLLGVMCALVIALAEIYFLAKKLNEELNIPETVQLGGPLKFADQQNFTSNNTKSALEKQHQD
;
A
#
# COMPACT_ATOMS: atom_id res chain seq x y z
N MET A 1 -34.00 28.32 -42.39
CA MET A 1 -35.26 28.36 -41.61
C MET A 1 -36.35 29.18 -42.31
N SER A 2 -35.99 30.24 -43.05
CA SER A 2 -36.92 31.13 -43.76
C SER A 2 -37.91 30.45 -44.72
N ASP A 3 -37.55 29.30 -45.31
CA ASP A 3 -38.43 28.61 -46.28
C ASP A 3 -39.67 27.97 -45.63
N ILE A 4 -39.55 27.47 -44.39
CA ILE A 4 -40.70 26.86 -43.68
C ILE A 4 -41.65 27.95 -43.20
N ASP A 5 -41.11 29.07 -42.72
CA ASP A 5 -41.89 30.24 -42.32
C ASP A 5 -42.64 30.83 -43.54
N TRP A 6 -41.96 30.93 -44.69
CA TRP A 6 -42.58 31.34 -45.94
C TRP A 6 -43.73 30.40 -46.37
N LEU A 7 -43.50 29.09 -46.29
CA LEU A 7 -44.50 28.09 -46.67
C LEU A 7 -45.74 28.17 -45.78
N TYR A 8 -45.56 28.37 -44.47
CA TYR A 8 -46.66 28.54 -43.52
C TYR A 8 -47.53 29.76 -43.84
N ASP A 9 -46.90 30.93 -44.04
CA ASP A 9 -47.60 32.19 -44.32
C ASP A 9 -48.33 32.15 -45.67
N HIS A 10 -47.74 31.49 -46.66
CA HIS A 10 -48.35 31.29 -47.98
C HIS A 10 -49.62 30.44 -47.90
N LEU A 11 -49.58 29.31 -47.19
CA LEU A 11 -50.75 28.42 -47.01
C LEU A 11 -51.86 29.11 -46.20
N LYS A 12 -51.49 29.89 -45.18
CA LYS A 12 -52.43 30.67 -44.37
C LYS A 12 -53.16 31.72 -45.20
N THR A 13 -52.41 32.43 -46.05
CA THR A 13 -52.97 33.49 -46.91
C THR A 13 -53.97 32.92 -47.91
N ARG A 14 -53.69 31.76 -48.52
CA ARG A 14 -54.61 31.13 -49.47
C ARG A 14 -55.89 30.59 -48.82
N ARG A 15 -55.80 30.06 -47.61
CA ARG A 15 -56.99 29.67 -46.83
C ARG A 15 -57.89 30.86 -46.50
N SER A 16 -57.29 32.00 -46.15
CA SER A 16 -58.04 33.24 -45.89
C SER A 16 -58.75 33.80 -47.12
N LYS A 17 -58.33 33.42 -48.34
CA LYS A 17 -58.95 33.80 -49.61
C LYS A 17 -60.12 32.87 -50.03
N GLY A 18 -60.45 31.87 -49.21
CA GLY A 18 -61.65 31.03 -49.39
C GLY A 18 -61.45 29.77 -50.23
N GLU A 19 -60.21 29.38 -50.55
CA GLU A 19 -59.90 28.12 -51.23
C GLU A 19 -60.13 26.93 -50.27
N LYS A 20 -61.07 26.04 -50.63
CA LYS A 20 -61.54 24.96 -49.75
C LYS A 20 -60.64 23.71 -49.70
N ASP A 21 -59.61 23.63 -50.52
CA ASP A 21 -58.82 22.40 -50.75
C ASP A 21 -57.33 22.59 -50.40
N ILE A 22 -57.02 23.25 -49.28
CA ILE A 22 -55.64 23.51 -48.85
C ILE A 22 -55.33 22.75 -47.56
N PRO A 23 -54.46 21.73 -47.61
CA PRO A 23 -54.06 20.98 -46.43
C PRO A 23 -53.32 21.85 -45.41
N PHE A 24 -53.32 21.43 -44.16
CA PHE A 24 -52.55 22.11 -43.13
C PHE A 24 -51.07 21.77 -43.26
N LEU A 25 -50.20 22.66 -42.77
CA LEU A 25 -48.75 22.45 -42.83
C LEU A 25 -48.35 21.11 -42.18
N HIS A 26 -48.96 20.76 -41.04
CA HIS A 26 -48.71 19.47 -40.39
C HIS A 26 -49.05 18.27 -41.27
N THR A 27 -50.08 18.37 -42.12
CA THR A 27 -50.46 17.31 -43.08
C THR A 27 -49.43 17.18 -44.21
N LEU A 28 -48.77 18.27 -44.59
CA LEU A 28 -47.70 18.23 -45.60
C LEU A 28 -46.38 17.71 -45.04
N LEU A 29 -46.13 17.94 -43.74
CA LEU A 29 -44.98 17.38 -43.03
C LEU A 29 -45.22 15.96 -42.51
N GLU A 30 -46.46 15.45 -42.61
CA GLU A 30 -46.79 14.09 -42.23
C GLU A 30 -46.10 13.12 -43.21
N GLY A 31 -44.99 12.53 -42.76
CA GLY A 31 -44.13 11.67 -43.58
C GLY A 31 -42.84 12.32 -44.09
N ALA A 32 -42.58 13.60 -43.79
CA ALA A 32 -41.31 14.23 -44.09
C ALA A 32 -40.20 13.68 -43.17
N HIS A 33 -39.10 13.20 -43.76
CA HIS A 33 -37.94 12.71 -43.00
C HIS A 33 -36.91 13.84 -42.84
N ILE A 34 -36.54 14.13 -41.60
CA ILE A 34 -35.49 15.09 -41.28
C ILE A 34 -34.17 14.32 -41.28
N GLU A 35 -33.35 14.51 -42.32
CA GLU A 35 -32.00 13.97 -42.35
C GLU A 35 -31.12 14.77 -41.40
N MET A 36 -30.74 14.14 -40.27
CA MET A 36 -29.81 14.73 -39.33
C MET A 36 -28.38 14.42 -39.80
N PRO A 37 -27.49 15.43 -39.90
CA PRO A 37 -26.10 15.16 -40.26
C PRO A 37 -25.47 14.27 -39.17
N GLU A 38 -24.95 13.13 -39.58
CA GLU A 38 -24.28 12.20 -38.66
C GLU A 38 -22.92 12.79 -38.25
N ASN A 39 -22.64 12.78 -36.94
CA ASN A 39 -21.38 13.28 -36.42
C ASN A 39 -20.23 12.34 -36.82
N GLU A 40 -19.15 12.88 -37.38
CA GLU A 40 -17.97 12.08 -37.74
C GLU A 40 -17.42 11.33 -36.52
N THR A 41 -17.32 10.00 -36.62
CA THR A 41 -16.78 9.18 -35.54
C THR A 41 -15.26 9.18 -35.61
N ILE A 42 -14.63 9.98 -34.74
CA ILE A 42 -13.16 9.99 -34.62
C ILE A 42 -12.71 8.62 -34.09
N LYS A 43 -11.88 7.91 -34.86
CA LYS A 43 -11.29 6.64 -34.45
C LYS A 43 -10.40 6.87 -33.21
N ARG A 44 -10.70 6.16 -32.12
CA ARG A 44 -9.90 6.25 -30.89
C ARG A 44 -8.46 5.78 -31.13
N ASN A 45 -7.51 6.51 -30.58
CA ASN A 45 -6.11 6.11 -30.60
C ASN A 45 -5.92 4.86 -29.71
N PRO A 46 -5.37 3.75 -30.25
CA PRO A 46 -5.23 2.49 -29.53
C PRO A 46 -4.32 2.61 -28.30
N ASP A 47 -3.30 3.46 -28.33
CA ASP A 47 -2.37 3.65 -27.21
C ASP A 47 -3.05 4.33 -26.02
N LEU A 48 -3.94 5.29 -26.30
CA LEU A 48 -4.71 5.98 -25.27
C LEU A 48 -5.76 5.05 -24.65
N GLU A 49 -6.37 4.18 -25.44
CA GLU A 49 -7.34 3.21 -24.95
C GLU A 49 -6.67 2.19 -24.02
N ALA A 50 -5.52 1.64 -24.42
CA ALA A 50 -4.73 0.73 -23.57
C ALA A 50 -4.37 1.39 -22.22
N ARG A 51 -3.99 2.67 -22.24
CA ARG A 51 -3.68 3.43 -21.02
C ARG A 51 -4.92 3.66 -20.16
N CYS A 52 -6.06 4.00 -20.76
CA CYS A 52 -7.33 4.18 -20.05
C CYS A 52 -7.79 2.88 -19.38
N VAL A 53 -7.67 1.74 -20.06
CA VAL A 53 -7.99 0.42 -19.50
C VAL A 53 -7.10 0.12 -18.30
N LYS A 54 -5.79 0.39 -18.41
CA LYS A 54 -4.84 0.21 -17.29
C LYS A 54 -5.19 1.10 -16.09
N LEU A 55 -5.45 2.39 -16.32
CA LEU A 55 -5.80 3.34 -15.25
C LEU A 55 -7.12 2.95 -14.57
N ARG A 56 -8.13 2.57 -15.36
CA ARG A 56 -9.42 2.13 -14.84
C ARG A 56 -9.26 0.89 -13.96
N ALA A 57 -8.52 -0.12 -14.43
CA ALA A 57 -8.24 -1.32 -13.65
C ALA A 57 -7.50 -1.00 -12.33
N GLN A 58 -6.55 -0.06 -12.34
CA GLN A 58 -5.86 0.37 -11.11
C GLN A 58 -6.80 1.08 -10.13
N GLN A 59 -7.71 1.91 -10.64
CA GLN A 59 -8.66 2.65 -9.82
C GLN A 59 -9.72 1.73 -9.23
N GLU A 60 -10.27 0.83 -10.03
CA GLU A 60 -11.20 -0.23 -9.58
C GLU A 60 -10.55 -1.13 -8.53
N ALA A 61 -9.27 -1.51 -8.71
CA ALA A 61 -8.55 -2.30 -7.70
C ALA A 61 -8.37 -1.53 -6.38
N ARG A 62 -8.11 -0.21 -6.44
CA ARG A 62 -8.01 0.64 -5.25
C ARG A 62 -9.36 0.77 -4.54
N GLU A 63 -10.44 0.98 -5.29
CA GLU A 63 -11.80 1.09 -4.76
C GLU A 63 -12.27 -0.23 -4.16
N TYR A 64 -12.02 -1.36 -4.84
CA TYR A 64 -12.29 -2.69 -4.32
C TYR A 64 -11.59 -2.93 -2.99
N ARG A 65 -10.27 -2.66 -2.91
CA ARG A 65 -9.50 -2.77 -1.66
C ARG A 65 -10.03 -1.85 -0.55
N LYS A 66 -10.52 -0.65 -0.90
CA LYS A 66 -11.13 0.27 0.07
C LYS A 66 -12.44 -0.29 0.61
N MET A 67 -13.30 -0.85 -0.24
CA MET A 67 -14.58 -1.45 0.14
C MET A 67 -14.41 -2.73 0.96
N THR A 68 -13.41 -3.56 0.65
CA THR A 68 -13.19 -4.85 1.32
C THR A 68 -12.27 -4.76 2.54
N LYS A 69 -11.72 -3.58 2.84
CA LYS A 69 -10.80 -3.33 3.96
C LYS A 69 -11.35 -3.79 5.32
N SER A 70 -12.65 -3.63 5.55
CA SER A 70 -13.31 -3.99 6.82
C SER A 70 -13.75 -5.46 6.89
N VAL A 71 -13.76 -6.16 5.75
CA VAL A 71 -14.26 -7.54 5.65
C VAL A 71 -13.10 -8.54 5.78
N ASP A 72 -11.91 -8.19 5.28
CA ASP A 72 -10.72 -9.05 5.35
C ASP A 72 -9.84 -8.71 6.57
N ASN A 73 -10.32 -9.02 7.78
CA ASN A 73 -9.51 -8.90 9.01
C ASN A 73 -8.44 -10.01 9.12
N VAL A 74 -8.47 -11.01 8.23
CA VAL A 74 -7.61 -12.20 8.28
C VAL A 74 -6.36 -12.03 7.40
N ARG A 75 -6.45 -11.36 6.24
CA ARG A 75 -5.27 -11.02 5.41
C ARG A 75 -4.57 -9.73 5.80
N MET A 76 -5.08 -8.95 6.77
CA MET A 76 -4.35 -7.84 7.40
C MET A 76 -3.18 -8.30 8.29
N ARG A 77 -2.74 -9.55 8.16
CA ARG A 77 -1.58 -10.13 8.83
C ARG A 77 -0.42 -10.37 7.87
N PHE A 78 -0.30 -9.54 6.83
CA PHE A 78 0.99 -9.26 6.19
C PHE A 78 1.28 -7.75 6.33
N PRO A 79 1.78 -7.31 7.50
CA PRO A 79 2.07 -5.91 7.79
C PRO A 79 3.55 -5.56 7.53
N GLU A 80 4.21 -6.26 6.60
CA GLU A 80 5.63 -6.01 6.28
C GLU A 80 5.82 -4.71 5.48
N ASP A 81 4.82 -4.22 4.73
CA ASP A 81 5.00 -3.11 3.76
C ASP A 81 4.28 -1.80 4.08
N SER A 82 3.59 -1.69 5.22
CA SER A 82 3.16 -0.34 5.65
C SER A 82 4.39 0.37 6.22
N ILE A 83 4.97 1.30 5.45
CA ILE A 83 6.09 2.16 5.87
C ILE A 83 5.86 2.71 7.28
N SER A 84 4.60 2.99 7.65
CA SER A 84 4.19 3.40 8.99
C SER A 84 4.53 2.40 10.11
N TYR A 85 4.43 1.09 9.87
CA TYR A 85 4.75 0.07 10.87
C TYR A 85 6.26 -0.10 11.03
N GLN A 86 6.99 -0.15 9.92
CA GLN A 86 8.46 -0.18 9.93
C GLN A 86 9.03 1.06 10.62
N LEU A 87 8.53 2.26 10.33
CA LEU A 87 8.92 3.49 11.02
C LEU A 87 8.61 3.45 12.51
N LYS A 88 7.47 2.86 12.92
CA LYS A 88 7.11 2.73 14.34
C LYS A 88 8.06 1.77 15.07
N GLN A 89 8.48 0.71 14.41
CA GLN A 89 9.45 -0.26 14.95
C GLN A 89 10.85 0.35 15.05
N LEU A 90 11.30 1.10 14.04
CA LEU A 90 12.56 1.85 14.07
C LEU A 90 12.57 2.92 15.16
N ASN A 91 11.47 3.66 15.35
CA ASN A 91 11.36 4.65 16.43
C ASN A 91 11.55 4.02 17.80
N ARG A 92 11.00 2.83 18.04
CA ARG A 92 11.16 2.10 19.31
C ARG A 92 12.61 1.67 19.54
N GLN A 93 13.30 1.20 18.49
CA GLN A 93 14.72 0.83 18.58
C GLN A 93 15.63 2.05 18.78
N LEU A 94 15.35 3.17 18.11
CA LEU A 94 16.06 4.44 18.30
C LEU A 94 15.93 4.96 19.74
N ILE A 95 14.74 4.86 20.33
CA ILE A 95 14.52 5.22 21.74
C ILE A 95 15.37 4.33 22.67
N ALA A 96 15.46 3.03 22.40
CA ALA A 96 16.27 2.11 23.19
C ALA A 96 17.77 2.43 23.11
N ILE A 97 18.27 2.76 21.92
CA ILE A 97 19.66 3.21 21.71
C ILE A 97 19.93 4.54 22.42
N GLY A 98 18.96 5.46 22.38
CA GLY A 98 19.04 6.72 23.13
C GLY A 98 19.16 6.51 24.64
N GLN A 99 18.35 5.61 25.19
CA GLN A 99 18.42 5.25 26.61
C GLN A 99 19.78 4.65 26.98
N PHE A 100 20.34 3.78 26.14
CA PHE A 100 21.67 3.21 26.32
C PHE A 100 22.75 4.29 26.46
N ILE A 101 22.76 5.27 25.56
CA ILE A 101 23.73 6.36 25.58
C ILE A 101 23.56 7.21 26.85
N ILE A 102 22.32 7.53 27.21
CA ILE A 102 22.01 8.30 28.43
C ILE A 102 22.47 7.55 29.69
N SER A 103 22.29 6.23 29.74
CA SER A 103 22.74 5.36 30.83
C SER A 103 24.27 5.41 31.00
N ILE A 104 25.03 5.29 29.90
CA ILE A 104 26.50 5.41 29.93
C ILE A 104 26.93 6.79 30.41
N PHE A 105 26.33 7.86 29.88
CA PHE A 105 26.63 9.23 30.27
C PHE A 105 26.33 9.48 31.75
N ALA A 106 25.17 8.99 32.23
CA ALA A 106 24.80 9.09 33.63
C ALA A 106 25.77 8.33 34.52
N GLY A 107 26.18 7.12 34.15
CA GLY A 107 27.18 6.32 34.86
C GLY A 107 28.55 6.99 34.93
N PHE A 108 29.00 7.56 33.82
CA PHE A 108 30.24 8.32 33.75
C PHE A 108 30.20 9.57 34.64
N LEU A 109 29.14 10.39 34.50
CA LEU A 109 28.96 11.60 35.29
C LEU A 109 28.81 11.28 36.78
N PHE A 110 28.12 10.20 37.12
CA PHE A 110 27.99 9.73 38.49
C PHE A 110 29.33 9.27 39.07
N GLY A 111 30.12 8.48 38.33
CA GLY A 111 31.44 8.06 38.79
C GLY A 111 32.45 9.22 38.89
N PHE A 112 32.37 10.20 37.98
CA PHE A 112 33.27 11.35 37.96
C PHE A 112 32.88 12.44 38.98
N ARG A 113 31.62 12.91 38.92
CA ARG A 113 31.09 14.03 39.74
C ARG A 113 30.44 13.55 41.04
N GLY A 114 29.84 12.37 41.06
CA GLY A 114 29.25 11.80 42.28
C GLY A 114 30.29 11.43 43.34
N VAL A 115 31.48 10.96 42.91
CA VAL A 115 32.60 10.71 43.83
C VAL A 115 33.10 11.98 44.50
N GLU A 116 33.13 13.10 43.79
CA GLU A 116 33.52 14.39 44.36
C GLU A 116 32.55 14.85 45.47
N TRP A 117 31.25 14.60 45.29
CA TRP A 117 30.25 14.89 46.32
C TRP A 117 30.36 13.96 47.54
N MET A 118 30.80 12.71 47.34
CA MET A 118 30.84 11.70 48.41
C MET A 118 32.16 11.68 49.20
N VAL A 119 33.31 11.85 48.54
CA VAL A 119 34.64 11.61 49.13
C VAL A 119 35.50 12.89 49.19
N GLY A 120 35.05 14.00 48.58
CA GLY A 120 35.77 15.28 48.62
C GLY A 120 36.91 15.38 47.58
N ASN A 121 37.98 16.12 47.90
CA ASN A 121 39.09 16.44 46.99
C ASN A 121 40.01 15.24 46.69
N LEU A 122 39.54 14.30 45.87
CA LEU A 122 40.34 13.31 45.15
C LEU A 122 41.01 13.93 43.92
N ASP A 123 42.17 13.39 43.57
CA ASP A 123 42.89 13.78 42.36
C ASP A 123 42.03 13.54 41.10
N PHE A 124 42.15 14.45 40.14
CA PHE A 124 41.33 14.46 38.92
C PHE A 124 41.47 13.14 38.15
N GLY A 125 42.68 12.57 38.10
CA GLY A 125 42.95 11.32 37.42
C GLY A 125 42.17 10.14 38.01
N PHE A 126 42.05 10.04 39.33
CA PHE A 126 41.31 8.96 39.98
C PHE A 126 39.80 9.08 39.75
N ARG A 127 39.25 10.30 39.77
CA ARG A 127 37.84 10.56 39.44
C ARG A 127 37.52 10.19 38.00
N LEU A 128 38.41 10.55 37.08
CA LEU A 128 38.27 10.20 35.67
C LEU A 128 38.33 8.69 35.47
N LEU A 129 39.30 8.02 36.09
CA LEU A 129 39.44 6.57 36.03
C LEU A 129 38.18 5.86 36.56
N LEU A 130 37.66 6.30 37.71
CA LEU A 130 36.48 5.70 38.33
C LEU A 130 35.22 5.95 37.48
N GLY A 131 35.07 7.14 36.91
CA GLY A 131 34.02 7.47 35.94
C GLY A 131 34.04 6.53 34.73
N VAL A 132 35.21 6.32 34.13
CA VAL A 132 35.37 5.41 32.98
C VAL A 132 35.10 3.96 33.38
N MET A 133 35.58 3.49 34.53
CA MET A 133 35.32 2.13 35.01
C MET A 133 33.83 1.87 35.23
N CYS A 134 33.11 2.83 35.84
CA CYS A 134 31.67 2.72 36.05
C CYS A 134 30.91 2.72 34.71
N ALA A 135 31.29 3.59 33.78
CA ALA A 135 30.73 3.64 32.43
C ALA A 135 30.95 2.34 31.64
N LEU A 136 32.13 1.72 31.76
CA LEU A 136 32.44 0.44 31.11
C LEU A 136 31.58 -0.70 31.66
N VAL A 137 31.41 -0.80 32.98
CA VAL A 137 30.54 -1.83 33.58
C VAL A 137 29.10 -1.68 33.10
N ILE A 138 28.58 -0.44 33.07
CA ILE A 138 27.22 -0.15 32.59
C ILE A 138 27.10 -0.46 31.09
N ALA A 139 28.09 -0.05 30.28
CA ALA A 139 28.09 -0.33 28.85
C ALA A 139 28.06 -1.83 28.55
N LEU A 140 28.83 -2.63 29.30
CA LEU A 140 28.83 -4.10 29.17
C LEU A 140 27.48 -4.71 29.57
N ALA A 141 26.86 -4.21 30.65
CA ALA A 141 25.54 -4.67 31.07
C ALA A 141 24.46 -4.34 30.03
N GLU A 142 24.45 -3.11 29.52
CA GLU A 142 23.45 -2.64 28.57
C GLU A 142 23.61 -3.30 27.18
N ILE A 143 24.85 -3.47 26.67
CA ILE A 143 25.07 -4.14 25.38
C ILE A 143 24.72 -5.63 25.44
N TYR A 144 24.94 -6.28 26.59
CA TYR A 144 24.51 -7.66 26.83
C TYR A 144 22.98 -7.76 26.81
N PHE A 145 22.28 -6.86 27.50
CA PHE A 145 20.82 -6.83 27.54
C PHE A 145 20.23 -6.52 26.16
N LEU A 146 20.83 -5.59 25.41
CA LEU A 146 20.42 -5.24 24.05
C LEU A 146 20.61 -6.43 23.09
N ALA A 147 21.76 -7.09 23.12
CA ALA A 147 22.04 -8.25 22.29
C ALA A 147 21.09 -9.41 22.61
N LYS A 148 20.81 -9.66 23.90
CA LYS A 148 19.83 -10.68 24.32
C LYS A 148 18.43 -10.35 23.84
N LYS A 149 17.98 -9.10 23.99
CA LYS A 149 16.65 -8.67 23.53
C LYS A 149 16.51 -8.72 22.00
N LEU A 150 17.58 -8.42 21.27
CA LEU A 150 17.61 -8.55 19.82
C LEU A 150 17.56 -10.02 19.39
N ASN A 151 18.25 -10.91 20.11
CA ASN A 151 18.18 -12.34 19.87
C ASN A 151 16.78 -12.92 20.21
N GLU A 152 16.16 -12.47 21.30
CA GLU A 152 14.79 -12.87 21.66
C GLU A 152 13.77 -12.45 20.58
N GLU A 153 13.85 -11.22 20.04
CA GLU A 153 12.98 -10.74 18.96
C GLU A 153 13.21 -11.50 17.64
N LEU A 154 14.44 -11.97 17.38
CA LEU A 154 14.79 -12.77 16.19
C LEU A 154 14.37 -14.24 16.33
N ASN A 155 14.31 -14.75 17.56
CA ASN A 155 14.01 -16.14 17.87
C ASN A 155 12.53 -16.38 18.24
N ILE A 156 11.64 -15.39 18.05
CA ILE A 156 10.19 -15.62 18.07
C ILE A 156 9.86 -16.38 16.77
N PRO A 157 9.57 -17.69 16.82
CA PRO A 157 9.20 -18.39 15.60
C PRO A 157 7.89 -17.79 15.07
N GLU A 158 7.80 -17.63 13.75
CA GLU A 158 6.58 -17.34 12.97
C GLU A 158 5.39 -18.30 13.23
N THR A 159 5.46 -19.18 14.24
CA THR A 159 4.55 -20.32 14.42
C THR A 159 3.32 -20.03 15.27
N VAL A 160 3.10 -18.81 15.78
CA VAL A 160 1.76 -18.42 16.28
C VAL A 160 0.87 -17.93 15.12
N GLN A 161 0.92 -18.65 13.99
CA GLN A 161 0.03 -18.49 12.82
C GLN A 161 -0.47 -19.85 12.32
N LEU A 162 -0.52 -20.89 13.17
CA LEU A 162 -1.21 -22.15 12.88
C LEU A 162 -2.63 -22.15 13.46
N GLY A 163 -3.47 -21.28 12.92
CA GLY A 163 -4.92 -21.43 12.96
C GLY A 163 -5.37 -22.36 11.82
N GLY A 164 -5.13 -23.67 11.95
CA GLY A 164 -5.73 -24.67 11.07
C GLY A 164 -7.10 -25.11 11.60
N PRO A 165 -8.09 -25.38 10.73
CA PRO A 165 -8.24 -26.78 10.38
C PRO A 165 -8.59 -27.02 8.90
N LEU A 166 -7.94 -28.02 8.31
CA LEU A 166 -8.57 -28.86 7.29
C LEU A 166 -8.25 -30.31 7.63
N LYS A 167 -9.19 -30.96 8.35
CA LYS A 167 -9.34 -32.41 8.27
C LYS A 167 -10.06 -32.73 6.97
N PHE A 168 -9.31 -33.09 5.93
CA PHE A 168 -9.77 -34.08 4.96
C PHE A 168 -8.66 -35.11 4.83
N ALA A 169 -8.71 -36.10 5.72
CA ALA A 169 -8.08 -37.37 5.49
C ALA A 169 -8.98 -38.13 4.51
N ASP A 170 -8.63 -38.13 3.23
CA ASP A 170 -8.64 -39.30 2.36
C ASP A 170 -8.26 -38.89 0.93
N GLN A 171 -7.01 -39.16 0.56
CA GLN A 171 -6.71 -39.80 -0.71
C GLN A 171 -5.34 -40.45 -0.59
N GLN A 172 -5.37 -41.75 -0.33
CA GLN A 172 -4.23 -42.64 -0.45
C GLN A 172 -3.60 -42.55 -1.85
N ASN A 173 -2.29 -42.82 -1.88
CA ASN A 173 -1.49 -43.23 -3.03
C ASN A 173 -1.07 -42.12 -4.00
N PHE A 174 0.20 -41.71 -3.95
CA PHE A 174 1.11 -41.87 -5.10
C PHE A 174 2.58 -41.75 -4.63
N THR A 175 3.19 -42.93 -4.48
CA THR A 175 4.59 -43.27 -4.80
C THR A 175 5.76 -42.37 -4.39
N SER A 176 6.53 -42.95 -3.47
CA SER A 176 7.98 -42.89 -3.34
C SER A 176 8.74 -42.95 -4.68
N ASN A 177 9.96 -42.39 -4.65
CA ASN A 177 11.11 -42.58 -5.56
C ASN A 177 11.37 -41.45 -6.59
N ASN A 178 12.15 -40.43 -6.21
CA ASN A 178 13.24 -39.93 -7.08
C ASN A 178 14.06 -38.80 -6.43
N THR A 179 15.05 -39.13 -5.58
CA THR A 179 16.26 -38.27 -5.44
C THR A 179 17.42 -39.03 -4.80
N LYS A 180 17.88 -40.11 -5.44
CA LYS A 180 19.21 -40.72 -5.17
C LYS A 180 19.78 -41.30 -6.46
N SER A 181 20.11 -40.45 -7.44
CA SER A 181 20.99 -40.84 -8.56
C SER A 181 21.63 -39.65 -9.30
N ALA A 182 21.81 -38.50 -8.65
CA ALA A 182 22.38 -37.31 -9.31
C ALA A 182 23.69 -36.81 -8.65
N LEU A 183 24.38 -37.67 -7.90
CA LEU A 183 25.66 -37.32 -7.29
C LEU A 183 26.67 -38.48 -7.33
N GLU A 184 26.80 -39.15 -8.48
CA GLU A 184 27.95 -40.03 -8.73
C GLU A 184 28.24 -40.09 -10.23
N LYS A 185 29.52 -39.88 -10.58
CA LYS A 185 30.18 -40.01 -11.89
C LYS A 185 30.18 -38.78 -12.82
N GLN A 186 31.09 -37.86 -12.53
CA GLN A 186 31.90 -37.21 -13.57
C GLN A 186 33.34 -37.13 -13.06
N HIS A 187 34.20 -38.02 -13.56
CA HIS A 187 35.64 -37.88 -13.83
C HIS A 187 36.28 -39.26 -13.88
N GLN A 188 36.46 -39.78 -15.10
CA GLN A 188 37.56 -40.65 -15.45
C GLN A 188 37.81 -40.51 -16.96
N ASP A 189 38.78 -39.66 -17.29
CA ASP A 189 39.92 -39.94 -18.18
C ASP A 189 41.09 -39.08 -17.67
#